data_AF-A0A370APS0-F1
#
_entry.id   AF-A0A370APS0-F1
#
_cell.length_a   1.000
_cell.length_b   1.000
_cell.length_c   1.000
_cell.angle_alpha   90.00
_cell.angle_beta   90.00
_cell.angle_gamma   90.00
#
_symmetry.space_group_name_H-M   'P 1'
#
loop_
_entity.id
_entity.type
_entity.pdbx_description
1 polymer ?
#
loop_
_entity_poly.entity_id
_entity_poly.type
_entity_poly.pdbx_seq_one_letter_code
_entity_poly.pdbx_strand_id
1 'polypeptide(L)'
;MKYLNMLFVLLILSSPLIAEESAQIMTMDDFDASMMGFSFSLGELVSANADDESLPMEIDFIFDIPNGLGMNNAALGDWFKGNAMILDLGEIELDESAEILEADYSPYLIPDEIIPGHTYQIMTADASHYGRIKVLEFNYDNSHLSFEWIKIDK
;
A
#
# COMPACT_ATOMS: atom_id res chain seq x y z
N MET A 1 61.20 5.29 33.72
CA MET A 1 59.74 5.54 33.75
C MET A 1 59.29 5.71 32.29
N LYS A 2 59.14 4.60 31.53
CA LYS A 2 57.89 3.92 31.18
C LYS A 2 56.77 4.90 30.75
N TYR A 3 56.85 5.36 29.51
CA TYR A 3 55.71 5.82 28.73
C TYR A 3 55.18 4.62 27.96
N LEU A 4 53.97 4.17 28.27
CA LEU A 4 53.23 3.22 27.43
C LEU A 4 51.80 3.73 27.36
N ASN A 5 51.59 4.74 26.50
CA ASN A 5 50.27 5.17 26.08
C ASN A 5 49.67 4.04 25.25
N MET A 6 48.80 3.25 25.86
CA MET A 6 48.02 2.23 25.17
C MET A 6 46.74 2.89 24.65
N LEU A 7 46.81 3.38 23.41
CA LEU A 7 45.66 3.92 22.68
C LEU A 7 44.82 2.75 22.17
N PHE A 8 43.69 2.47 22.82
CA PHE A 8 42.66 1.59 22.28
C PHE A 8 41.92 2.35 21.17
N VAL A 9 42.21 2.01 19.91
CA VAL A 9 41.39 2.43 18.77
C VAL A 9 40.19 1.49 18.73
N LEU A 10 39.07 1.93 19.30
CA LEU A 10 37.77 1.27 19.15
C LEU A 10 37.25 1.61 17.75
N LEU A 11 37.55 0.78 16.76
CA LEU A 11 36.99 0.90 15.42
C LEU A 11 35.56 0.35 15.47
N ILE A 12 34.60 1.22 15.80
CA ILE A 12 33.18 0.91 15.65
C ILE A 12 32.92 0.89 14.15
N LEU A 13 32.97 -0.30 13.56
CA LEU A 13 32.38 -0.57 12.25
C LEU A 13 30.87 -0.42 12.42
N SER A 14 30.38 0.82 12.29
CA SER A 14 28.97 1.07 12.03
C SER A 14 28.70 0.54 10.62
N SER A 15 28.31 -0.73 10.53
CA SER A 15 27.65 -1.23 9.32
C SER A 15 26.50 -0.26 9.02
N PRO A 16 26.35 0.25 7.79
CA PRO A 16 25.13 0.94 7.44
C PRO A 16 24.01 -0.08 7.66
N LEU A 17 23.13 0.23 8.61
CA LEU A 17 21.86 -0.44 8.74
C LEU A 17 21.06 0.01 7.51
N ILE A 18 21.31 -0.64 6.37
CA ILE A 18 20.37 -0.61 5.26
C ILE A 18 19.21 -1.42 5.80
N ALA A 19 18.24 -0.72 6.38
CA ALA A 19 16.92 -1.29 6.54
C ALA A 19 16.44 -1.51 5.10
N GLU A 20 16.65 -2.72 4.58
CA GLU A 20 15.89 -3.17 3.43
C GLU A 20 14.43 -3.12 3.87
N GLU A 21 13.70 -2.12 3.42
CA GLU A 21 12.25 -2.16 3.38
C GLU A 21 11.88 -3.35 2.48
N SER A 22 11.86 -4.54 3.08
CA SER A 22 11.42 -5.74 2.37
C SER A 22 9.92 -5.59 2.13
N ALA A 23 9.51 -5.61 0.86
CA ALA A 23 8.11 -5.72 0.49
C ALA A 23 7.45 -6.86 1.28
N GLN A 24 6.27 -6.59 1.84
CA GLN A 24 5.52 -7.58 2.62
C GLN A 24 4.35 -8.11 1.78
N ILE A 25 4.08 -9.40 1.91
CA ILE A 25 2.90 -10.03 1.31
C ILE A 25 1.71 -9.85 2.26
N MET A 26 0.61 -9.36 1.72
CA MET A 26 -0.67 -9.21 2.40
C MET A 26 -1.73 -10.05 1.69
N THR A 27 -2.66 -10.60 2.48
CA THR A 27 -3.80 -11.36 1.96
C THR A 27 -5.08 -10.84 2.59
N MET A 28 -6.08 -10.63 1.75
CA MET A 28 -7.42 -10.21 2.13
C MET A 28 -8.42 -11.25 1.61
N ASP A 29 -9.06 -11.95 2.54
CA ASP A 29 -10.09 -12.97 2.30
C ASP A 29 -11.47 -12.42 2.74
N ASP A 30 -12.57 -12.92 2.18
CA ASP A 30 -13.94 -12.54 2.56
C ASP A 30 -14.17 -11.01 2.57
N PHE A 31 -13.52 -10.29 1.64
CA PHE A 31 -13.56 -8.83 1.57
C PHE A 31 -14.94 -8.26 1.20
N ASP A 32 -15.86 -9.10 0.73
CA ASP A 32 -17.25 -8.73 0.45
C ASP A 32 -18.14 -8.76 1.69
N ALA A 33 -17.74 -9.51 2.71
CA ALA A 33 -18.49 -9.69 3.96
C ALA A 33 -18.04 -8.75 5.08
N SER A 34 -16.82 -8.21 4.97
CA SER A 34 -16.20 -7.37 5.98
C SER A 34 -15.64 -6.13 5.31
N MET A 35 -16.00 -4.93 5.77
CA MET A 35 -15.48 -3.66 5.24
C MET A 35 -14.00 -3.50 5.59
N MET A 36 -13.16 -4.37 5.04
CA MET A 36 -11.73 -4.43 5.26
C MET A 36 -11.02 -3.55 4.23
N GLY A 37 -10.13 -2.71 4.76
CA GLY A 37 -9.21 -1.93 3.97
C GLY A 37 -7.77 -2.23 4.32
N PHE A 38 -6.87 -1.73 3.51
CA PHE A 38 -5.44 -1.76 3.79
C PHE A 38 -4.92 -0.35 4.06
N SER A 39 -3.98 -0.24 5.00
CA SER A 39 -3.24 1.00 5.28
C SER A 39 -1.77 0.81 4.92
N PHE A 40 -1.25 1.62 4.01
CA PHE A 40 0.20 1.69 3.74
C PHE A 40 0.97 2.25 4.92
N SER A 41 0.36 3.18 5.65
CA SER A 41 1.03 3.82 6.79
C SER A 41 1.23 2.86 7.97
N LEU A 42 0.27 1.96 8.18
CA LEU A 42 0.36 0.94 9.23
C LEU A 42 0.94 -0.39 8.73
N GLY A 43 0.86 -0.64 7.42
CA GLY A 43 1.28 -1.88 6.79
C GLY A 43 0.37 -3.07 7.10
N GLU A 44 -0.88 -2.83 7.49
CA GLU A 44 -1.81 -3.86 7.94
C GLU A 44 -3.23 -3.64 7.42
N LEU A 45 -4.05 -4.70 7.51
CA LEU A 45 -5.48 -4.60 7.26
C LEU A 45 -6.18 -3.89 8.42
N VAL A 46 -7.08 -2.98 8.07
CA VAL A 46 -7.91 -2.23 9.00
C VAL A 46 -9.37 -2.55 8.68
N SER A 47 -10.07 -3.13 9.65
CA SER A 47 -11.51 -3.38 9.52
C SER A 47 -12.29 -2.14 9.92
N ALA A 48 -13.20 -1.68 9.06
CA ALA A 48 -14.21 -0.73 9.43
C ALA A 48 -15.47 -1.44 9.95
N ASN A 49 -16.10 -0.85 10.97
CA ASN A 49 -17.40 -1.31 11.44
C ASN A 49 -18.49 -0.61 10.63
N ALA A 50 -19.40 -1.37 10.01
CA ALA A 50 -20.52 -0.83 9.25
C ALA A 50 -21.47 0.04 10.10
N ASP A 51 -21.48 -0.16 11.43
CA ASP A 51 -22.25 0.66 12.38
C ASP A 51 -21.52 1.96 12.79
N ASP A 52 -20.23 2.08 12.47
CA ASP A 52 -19.47 3.31 12.65
C ASP A 52 -19.60 4.13 11.37
N GLU A 53 -20.31 5.26 11.42
CA GLU A 53 -20.59 6.13 10.26
C GLU A 53 -19.32 6.77 9.65
N SER A 54 -18.13 6.31 10.04
CA SER A 54 -16.87 6.90 9.62
C SER A 54 -15.80 5.83 9.46
N LEU A 55 -15.23 5.72 8.25
CA LEU A 55 -14.00 4.95 8.07
C LEU A 55 -12.85 5.63 8.84
N PRO A 56 -11.92 4.85 9.45
CA PRO A 56 -10.70 5.41 9.99
C PRO A 56 -9.92 6.12 8.87
N MET A 57 -9.32 7.28 9.18
CA MET A 57 -8.58 8.10 8.20
C MET A 57 -7.36 7.36 7.61
N GLU A 58 -6.98 6.24 8.21
CA GLU A 58 -5.77 5.47 7.89
C GLU A 58 -6.00 4.41 6.81
N ILE A 59 -7.25 4.19 6.36
CA ILE A 59 -7.53 3.29 5.23
C ILE A 59 -7.20 3.99 3.91
N ASP A 60 -6.30 3.41 3.13
CA ASP A 60 -5.93 3.93 1.81
C ASP A 60 -6.84 3.38 0.71
N PHE A 61 -7.16 2.09 0.79
CA PHE A 61 -8.11 1.44 -0.10
C PHE A 61 -8.87 0.32 0.62
N ILE A 62 -10.02 -0.03 0.07
CA ILE A 62 -10.84 -1.18 0.45
C ILE A 62 -11.14 -1.99 -0.80
N PHE A 63 -11.61 -3.22 -0.62
CA PHE A 63 -12.32 -3.91 -1.68
C PHE A 63 -13.83 -3.81 -1.42
N ASP A 64 -14.58 -3.28 -2.38
CA ASP A 64 -16.04 -3.08 -2.30
C ASP A 64 -16.71 -3.66 -3.55
N ILE A 65 -17.38 -4.80 -3.41
CA ILE A 65 -18.11 -5.45 -4.52
C ILE A 65 -19.44 -4.72 -4.77
N PRO A 66 -19.83 -4.44 -6.03
CA PRO A 66 -19.22 -4.87 -7.31
C PRO A 66 -18.21 -3.87 -7.88
N ASN A 67 -17.90 -2.79 -7.16
CA ASN A 67 -17.10 -1.67 -7.64
C ASN A 67 -15.59 -2.00 -7.70
N GLY A 68 -15.15 -3.06 -7.04
CA GLY A 68 -13.78 -3.57 -7.04
C GLY A 68 -12.91 -2.93 -5.97
N LEU A 69 -11.65 -2.60 -6.30
CA LEU A 69 -10.74 -1.96 -5.36
C LEU A 69 -11.07 -0.46 -5.27
N GLY A 70 -11.84 -0.09 -4.25
CA GLY A 70 -12.27 1.28 -3.98
C GLY A 70 -11.19 2.05 -3.22
N MET A 71 -10.79 3.21 -3.75
CA MET A 71 -9.84 4.08 -3.05
C MET A 71 -10.57 4.91 -1.99
N ASN A 72 -9.87 5.32 -0.93
CA ASN A 72 -10.40 6.29 0.03
C ASN A 72 -10.63 7.64 -0.64
N ASN A 73 -11.76 7.77 -1.33
CA ASN A 73 -12.10 8.88 -2.20
C ASN A 73 -13.48 9.46 -1.84
N ALA A 74 -13.47 10.67 -1.25
CA ALA A 74 -14.64 11.37 -0.76
C ALA A 74 -15.66 11.69 -1.87
N ALA A 75 -15.24 11.71 -3.14
CA ALA A 75 -16.16 11.86 -4.26
C ALA A 75 -16.99 10.59 -4.55
N LEU A 76 -16.56 9.42 -4.06
CA LEU A 76 -17.29 8.15 -4.20
C LEU A 76 -18.35 7.94 -3.11
N GLY A 77 -18.21 8.57 -1.94
CA GLY A 77 -19.22 8.53 -0.89
C GLY A 77 -18.78 9.14 0.44
N ASP A 78 -19.76 9.44 1.30
CA ASP A 78 -19.58 10.16 2.57
C ASP A 78 -18.75 9.41 3.62
N TRP A 79 -18.58 8.10 3.43
CA TRP A 79 -17.83 7.20 4.30
C TRP A 79 -16.31 7.29 4.06
N PHE A 80 -15.88 7.82 2.90
CA PHE A 80 -14.49 8.12 2.59
C PHE A 80 -14.12 9.55 2.98
N LYS A 81 -12.97 9.70 3.63
CA LYS A 81 -12.53 10.99 4.20
C LYS A 81 -11.42 11.67 3.41
N GLY A 82 -10.74 10.97 2.50
CA GLY A 82 -9.65 11.53 1.70
C GLY A 82 -9.88 11.41 0.18
N ASN A 83 -8.87 11.65 -0.64
CA ASN A 83 -8.97 11.52 -2.11
C ASN A 83 -7.83 10.68 -2.69
N ALA A 84 -7.79 9.40 -2.32
CA ALA A 84 -6.86 8.44 -2.88
C ALA A 84 -7.26 8.07 -4.31
N MET A 85 -6.26 7.70 -5.11
CA MET A 85 -6.42 7.34 -6.51
C MET A 85 -5.45 6.22 -6.89
N ILE A 86 -5.76 5.45 -7.93
CA ILE A 86 -4.99 4.28 -8.37
C ILE A 86 -4.70 4.32 -9.86
N LEU A 87 -3.52 3.81 -10.24
CA LEU A 87 -3.02 3.71 -11.59
C LEU A 87 -2.40 2.33 -11.80
N ASP A 88 -2.73 1.67 -12.91
CA ASP A 88 -2.03 0.45 -13.36
C ASP A 88 -0.71 0.82 -14.06
N LEU A 89 0.41 0.31 -13.54
CA LEU A 89 1.74 0.50 -14.12
C LEU A 89 2.16 -0.68 -15.03
N GLY A 90 1.36 -1.74 -15.09
CA GLY A 90 1.66 -2.97 -15.82
C GLY A 90 2.60 -3.92 -15.07
N GLU A 91 3.25 -4.81 -15.81
CA GLU A 91 4.20 -5.81 -15.29
C GLU A 91 5.56 -5.16 -14.96
N ILE A 92 5.62 -4.33 -13.93
CA ILE A 92 6.87 -3.77 -13.39
C ILE A 92 7.10 -4.21 -11.95
N GLU A 93 8.34 -4.13 -11.47
CA GLU A 93 8.66 -4.41 -10.08
C GLU A 93 8.28 -3.26 -9.13
N LEU A 94 8.04 -3.57 -7.85
CA LEU A 94 7.57 -2.60 -6.86
C LEU A 94 8.53 -1.41 -6.68
N ASP A 95 9.84 -1.64 -6.81
CA ASP A 95 10.90 -0.65 -6.65
C ASP A 95 11.28 0.07 -7.96
N GLU A 96 10.69 -0.33 -9.10
CA GLU A 96 11.02 0.23 -10.40
C GLU A 96 10.38 1.61 -10.61
N SER A 97 11.14 2.58 -11.09
CA SER A 97 10.59 3.90 -11.42
C SER A 97 9.80 3.85 -12.72
N ALA A 98 8.57 4.37 -12.72
CA ALA A 98 7.77 4.58 -13.91
C ALA A 98 7.55 6.09 -14.13
N GLU A 99 7.45 6.53 -15.38
CA GLU A 99 6.96 7.87 -15.70
C GLU A 99 5.43 7.89 -15.54
N ILE A 100 4.92 8.82 -14.74
CA ILE A 100 3.52 8.83 -14.32
C ILE A 100 2.90 10.17 -14.69
N LEU A 101 1.76 10.11 -15.39
CA LEU A 101 0.95 11.28 -15.69
C LEU A 101 -0.27 11.29 -14.74
N GLU A 102 -0.53 12.43 -14.08
CA GLU A 102 -1.66 12.55 -13.14
C GLU A 102 -3.02 12.26 -13.80
N ALA A 103 -3.13 12.43 -15.12
CA ALA A 103 -4.37 12.21 -15.87
C ALA A 103 -4.79 10.73 -15.96
N ASP A 104 -3.89 9.80 -15.64
CA ASP A 104 -4.13 8.36 -15.83
C ASP A 104 -4.73 7.70 -14.57
N TYR A 105 -4.82 8.43 -13.46
CA TYR A 105 -5.34 7.92 -12.20
C TYR A 105 -6.87 7.77 -12.21
N SER A 106 -7.35 6.66 -11.66
CA SER A 106 -8.75 6.35 -11.43
C SER A 106 -9.08 6.35 -9.92
N PRO A 107 -10.31 6.68 -9.50
CA PRO A 107 -10.72 6.57 -8.10
C PRO A 107 -11.04 5.12 -7.66
N TYR A 108 -11.17 4.17 -8.58
CA TYR A 108 -11.38 2.74 -8.30
C TYR A 108 -10.86 1.87 -9.45
N LEU A 109 -10.59 0.60 -9.17
CA LEU A 109 -10.38 -0.45 -10.17
C LEU A 109 -11.51 -1.45 -10.13
N ILE A 110 -12.22 -1.61 -11.25
CA ILE A 110 -13.26 -2.65 -11.31
C ILE A 110 -12.62 -4.05 -11.34
N PRO A 111 -13.31 -5.10 -10.85
CA PRO A 111 -12.72 -6.44 -10.76
C PRO A 111 -12.11 -6.97 -12.06
N ASP A 112 -12.75 -6.72 -13.21
CA ASP A 112 -12.28 -7.19 -14.52
C ASP A 112 -10.97 -6.51 -15.00
N GLU A 113 -10.57 -5.41 -14.36
CA GLU A 113 -9.33 -4.67 -14.65
C GLU A 113 -8.16 -5.08 -13.73
N ILE A 114 -8.42 -5.94 -12.72
CA ILE A 114 -7.39 -6.41 -11.79
C ILE A 114 -6.68 -7.61 -12.41
N ILE A 115 -5.40 -7.43 -12.75
CA ILE A 115 -4.58 -8.39 -13.46
C ILE A 115 -3.48 -8.89 -12.51
N PRO A 116 -3.48 -10.18 -12.13
CA PRO A 116 -2.36 -10.76 -11.39
C PRO A 116 -1.03 -10.59 -12.12
N GLY A 117 0.01 -10.19 -11.40
CA GLY A 117 1.32 -9.84 -11.90
C GLY A 117 1.52 -8.33 -12.14
N HIS A 118 0.46 -7.54 -12.24
CA HIS A 118 0.56 -6.10 -12.41
C HIS A 118 0.89 -5.39 -11.09
N THR A 119 1.63 -4.29 -11.22
CA THR A 119 1.89 -3.34 -10.15
C THR A 119 0.99 -2.11 -10.33
N TYR A 120 0.29 -1.76 -9.26
CA TYR A 120 -0.58 -0.61 -9.19
C TYR A 120 0.01 0.43 -8.26
N GLN A 121 0.04 1.68 -8.71
CA GLN A 121 0.42 2.80 -7.87
C GLN A 121 -0.81 3.49 -7.31
N ILE A 122 -0.82 3.64 -5.99
CA ILE A 122 -1.86 4.30 -5.23
C ILE A 122 -1.29 5.63 -4.74
N MET A 123 -1.94 6.72 -5.11
CA MET A 123 -1.74 8.02 -4.46
C MET A 123 -2.57 8.03 -3.19
N THR A 124 -1.93 8.21 -2.03
CA THR A 124 -2.64 8.21 -0.73
C THR A 124 -3.58 9.40 -0.63
N ALA A 125 -4.55 9.29 0.28
CA ALA A 125 -5.67 10.22 0.35
C ALA A 125 -5.28 11.66 0.73
N ASP A 126 -4.14 11.83 1.38
CA ASP A 126 -3.52 13.11 1.75
C ASP A 126 -2.53 13.64 0.69
N ALA A 127 -2.35 12.91 -0.42
CA ALA A 127 -1.40 13.16 -1.50
C ALA A 127 0.06 13.38 -1.05
N SER A 128 0.40 12.99 0.17
CA SER A 128 1.73 13.19 0.75
C SER A 128 2.68 12.05 0.40
N HIS A 129 2.13 10.85 0.14
CA HIS A 129 2.88 9.64 -0.18
C HIS A 129 2.29 8.94 -1.41
N TYR A 130 3.04 7.99 -1.93
CA TYR A 130 2.50 6.95 -2.81
C TYR A 130 2.63 5.60 -2.12
N GLY A 131 1.73 4.69 -2.41
CA GLY A 131 1.88 3.27 -2.14
C GLY A 131 1.94 2.52 -3.47
N ARG A 132 2.59 1.36 -3.50
CA ARG A 132 2.43 0.44 -4.61
C ARG A 132 2.02 -0.91 -4.10
N ILE A 133 1.15 -1.57 -4.84
CA ILE A 133 0.82 -2.97 -4.64
C ILE A 133 1.13 -3.75 -5.92
N LYS A 134 1.71 -4.94 -5.79
CA LYS A 134 1.84 -5.90 -6.89
C LYS A 134 0.86 -7.02 -6.61
N VAL A 135 -0.17 -7.15 -7.44
CA VAL A 135 -1.19 -8.17 -7.25
C VAL A 135 -0.57 -9.52 -7.58
N LEU A 136 -0.53 -10.42 -6.59
CA LEU A 136 -0.02 -11.77 -6.77
C LEU A 136 -1.12 -12.71 -7.22
N GLU A 137 -2.27 -12.64 -6.55
CA GLU A 137 -3.42 -13.48 -6.82
C GLU A 137 -4.70 -12.64 -6.66
N PHE A 138 -5.64 -12.81 -7.58
CA PHE A 138 -6.97 -12.19 -7.50
C PHE A 138 -8.02 -13.20 -7.94
N ASN A 139 -9.01 -13.44 -7.07
CA ASN A 139 -10.14 -14.29 -7.36
C ASN A 139 -11.41 -13.68 -6.79
N TYR A 140 -12.19 -13.07 -7.68
CA TYR A 140 -13.46 -12.42 -7.36
C TYR A 140 -14.50 -13.39 -6.79
N ASP A 141 -14.64 -14.59 -7.37
CA ASP A 141 -15.67 -15.56 -6.98
C ASP A 141 -15.45 -16.12 -5.56
N ASN A 142 -14.21 -16.14 -5.09
CA ASN A 142 -13.81 -16.62 -3.77
C ASN A 142 -13.43 -15.48 -2.80
N SER A 143 -13.71 -14.22 -3.16
CA SER A 143 -13.36 -13.04 -2.36
C SER A 143 -11.90 -13.05 -1.85
N HIS A 144 -10.94 -13.37 -2.73
CA HIS A 144 -9.52 -13.50 -2.38
C HIS A 144 -8.65 -12.51 -3.16
N LEU A 145 -7.83 -11.75 -2.43
CA LEU A 145 -6.79 -10.88 -2.98
C LEU A 145 -5.49 -11.06 -2.19
N SER A 146 -4.41 -11.39 -2.88
CA SER A 146 -3.05 -11.43 -2.35
C SER A 146 -2.16 -10.45 -3.10
N PHE A 147 -1.38 -9.65 -2.38
CA PHE A 147 -0.52 -8.64 -2.98
C PHE A 147 0.75 -8.40 -2.16
N GLU A 148 1.83 -8.03 -2.84
CA GLU A 148 2.99 -7.41 -2.21
C GLU A 148 2.80 -5.90 -2.17
N TRP A 149 3.37 -5.22 -1.18
CA TRP A 149 3.27 -3.76 -1.11
C TRP A 149 4.55 -3.07 -0.65
N ILE A 150 4.68 -1.80 -1.04
CA ILE A 150 5.70 -0.88 -0.53
C ILE A 150 5.11 0.52 -0.36
N LYS A 151 5.53 1.23 0.69
CA LYS A 151 5.27 2.66 0.84
C LYS A 151 6.39 3.45 0.17
N ILE A 152 6.04 4.48 -0.58
CA ILE A 152 6.98 5.36 -1.27
C ILE A 152 6.80 6.77 -0.69
N ASP A 153 7.77 7.18 0.12
CA ASP A 153 7.85 8.55 0.60
C ASP A 153 8.31 9.50 -0.52
N LYS A 154 7.68 10.67 -0.61
CA LYS A 154 8.08 11.76 -1.54
C LYS A 154 9.38 12.43 -1.11
#